data_AF-A0A2V9VDR9-F1
#
_entry.id   AF-A0A2V9VDR9-F1
#
_cell.length_a   1.000
_cell.length_b   1.000
_cell.length_c   1.000
_cell.angle_alpha   90.00
_cell.angle_beta   90.00
_cell.angle_gamma   90.00
#
_symmetry.space_group_name_H-M   'P 1'
#
loop_
_entity.id
_entity.type
_entity.pdbx_description
1 polymer ?
#
loop_
_entity_poly.entity_id
_entity_poly.type
_entity_poly.pdbx_seq_one_letter_code
_entity_poly.pdbx_strand_id
1 'polypeptide(L)'
;AHFWLTFIGTYAIFMPMHYLGMAGHPRRYSQLTELAYLHNLIPLQTFMTYAAFITIGAQIIFVINLFWSMFKGTKATDNPWDATTLEWTTATPPPHDNFNGQTPVVHNGPYEYGVPGASRDFVMQTDPSLGTAH
;
A
#
# COMPACT_ATOMS: atom_id res chain seq x y z
N ALA A 1 -12.64 -4.64 -3.04
CA ALA A 1 -12.57 -6.12 -3.11
C ALA A 1 -11.13 -6.64 -3.03
N HIS A 2 -10.21 -6.15 -3.87
CA HIS A 2 -8.79 -6.59 -3.89
C HIS A 2 -8.10 -6.58 -2.52
N PHE A 3 -8.24 -5.50 -1.75
CA PHE A 3 -7.64 -5.39 -0.41
C PHE A 3 -8.05 -6.56 0.50
N TRP A 4 -9.35 -6.77 0.71
CA TRP A 4 -9.84 -7.81 1.62
C TRP A 4 -9.48 -9.23 1.18
N LEU A 5 -9.55 -9.51 -0.12
CA LEU A 5 -9.15 -10.82 -0.66
C LEU A 5 -7.66 -11.07 -0.45
N THR A 6 -6.82 -10.06 -0.69
CA THR A 6 -5.38 -10.16 -0.47
C THR A 6 -5.05 -10.26 1.01
N PHE A 7 -5.72 -9.50 1.88
CA PHE A 7 -5.52 -9.53 3.32
C PHE A 7 -5.85 -10.92 3.90
N ILE A 8 -7.06 -11.43 3.63
CA ILE A 8 -7.48 -12.77 4.09
C ILE A 8 -6.55 -13.84 3.52
N GLY A 9 -6.22 -13.75 2.23
CA GLY A 9 -5.30 -14.68 1.57
C GLY A 9 -3.91 -14.70 2.21
N THR A 10 -3.35 -13.52 2.50
CA THR A 10 -2.05 -13.37 3.18
C THR A 10 -2.09 -14.03 4.55
N TYR A 11 -3.13 -13.80 5.36
CA TYR A 11 -3.27 -14.47 6.64
C TYR A 11 -3.41 -15.99 6.49
N ALA A 12 -4.19 -16.47 5.53
CA ALA A 12 -4.37 -17.90 5.26
C ALA A 12 -3.08 -18.59 4.79
N ILE A 13 -2.15 -17.88 4.16
CA ILE A 13 -0.86 -18.41 3.72
C ILE A 13 0.18 -18.34 4.85
N PHE A 14 0.34 -17.17 5.46
CA PHE A 14 1.45 -16.91 6.39
C PHE A 14 1.16 -17.32 7.83
N MET A 15 -0.09 -17.32 8.30
CA MET A 15 -0.37 -17.81 9.66
C MET A 15 -0.05 -19.31 9.82
N PRO A 16 -0.48 -20.20 8.90
CA PRO A 16 -0.07 -21.60 8.97
C PRO A 16 1.44 -21.82 8.89
N MET A 17 2.20 -20.95 8.20
CA MET A 17 3.67 -21.04 8.19
C MET A 17 4.30 -20.83 9.57
N HIS A 18 3.72 -19.98 10.43
CA HIS A 18 4.20 -19.83 11.81
C HIS A 18 4.05 -21.14 12.57
N TYR A 19 2.89 -21.81 12.41
CA TYR A 19 2.67 -23.14 12.99
C TYR A 19 3.63 -24.18 12.41
N LEU A 20 3.85 -24.16 11.10
CA LEU A 20 4.80 -25.05 10.42
C LEU A 20 6.22 -24.91 10.99
N GLY A 21 6.65 -23.66 11.23
CA GLY A 21 7.95 -23.36 11.84
C GLY A 21 8.06 -23.87 13.28
N MET A 22 7.01 -23.72 14.09
CA MET A 22 6.97 -24.27 15.46
C MET A 22 6.98 -25.81 15.47
N ALA A 23 6.39 -26.44 14.46
CA ALA A 23 6.43 -27.89 14.28
C ALA A 23 7.79 -28.42 13.77
N GLY A 24 8.80 -27.56 13.66
CA GLY A 24 10.16 -27.96 13.27
C GLY A 24 10.35 -28.15 11.77
N HIS A 25 9.48 -27.56 10.94
CA HIS A 25 9.62 -27.64 9.49
C HIS A 25 10.80 -26.78 9.01
N PRO A 26 11.85 -27.38 8.42
CA PRO A 26 13.01 -26.64 7.97
C PRO A 26 12.70 -25.82 6.70
N ARG A 27 13.34 -24.67 6.56
CA ARG A 27 13.25 -23.85 5.33
C ARG A 27 14.08 -24.45 4.20
N ARG A 28 13.70 -24.15 2.95
CA ARG A 28 14.47 -24.50 1.72
C ARG A 28 14.58 -25.99 1.42
N TYR A 29 13.61 -26.80 1.84
CA TYR A 29 13.49 -28.20 1.43
C TYR A 29 12.51 -28.32 0.27
N SER A 30 12.93 -28.97 -0.81
CA SER A 30 12.09 -29.22 -1.99
C SER A 30 11.17 -30.43 -1.82
N GLN A 31 11.55 -31.37 -0.95
CA GLN A 31 10.79 -32.58 -0.63
C GLN A 31 10.82 -32.86 0.87
N LEU A 32 9.68 -33.32 1.39
CA LEU A 32 9.48 -33.65 2.81
C LEU A 32 9.19 -35.12 3.03
N THR A 33 9.06 -35.88 1.94
CA THR A 33 8.76 -37.31 1.92
C THR A 33 9.84 -38.14 2.60
N GLU A 34 11.08 -37.63 2.67
CA GLU A 34 12.20 -38.33 3.34
C GLU A 34 12.18 -38.18 4.87
N LEU A 35 11.41 -37.24 5.42
CA LEU A 35 11.32 -36.95 6.86
C LEU A 35 9.95 -37.41 7.37
N ALA A 36 9.87 -38.66 7.85
CA ALA A 36 8.61 -39.29 8.28
C ALA A 36 7.81 -38.46 9.31
N TYR A 37 8.49 -37.68 10.17
CA TYR A 37 7.82 -36.83 11.16
C TYR A 37 7.14 -35.60 10.54
N LEU A 38 7.51 -35.19 9.33
CA LEU A 38 6.92 -34.04 8.62
C LEU A 38 5.71 -34.42 7.74
N HIS A 39 5.43 -35.72 7.56
CA HIS A 39 4.30 -36.18 6.75
C HIS A 39 2.95 -35.66 7.25
N ASN A 40 2.82 -35.50 8.58
CA ASN A 40 1.61 -34.95 9.21
C ASN A 40 1.36 -33.47 8.86
N LEU A 41 2.35 -32.75 8.33
CA LEU A 41 2.25 -31.35 7.96
C LEU A 41 1.90 -31.13 6.48
N ILE A 42 1.87 -32.19 5.67
CA ILE A 42 1.53 -32.12 4.24
C ILE A 42 0.16 -31.48 4.00
N PRO A 43 -0.94 -31.85 4.72
CA PRO A 43 -2.25 -31.25 4.50
C PRO A 43 -2.24 -29.72 4.70
N LEU A 44 -1.47 -29.23 5.67
CA LEU A 44 -1.35 -27.80 5.95
C LEU A 44 -0.64 -27.07 4.81
N GLN A 45 0.37 -27.70 4.19
CA GLN A 45 1.06 -27.16 3.02
C GLN A 45 0.21 -27.16 1.76
N THR A 46 -0.58 -28.22 1.56
CA THR A 46 -1.57 -28.27 0.50
C THR A 46 -2.60 -27.14 0.65
N PHE A 47 -3.09 -26.89 1.87
CA PHE A 47 -3.97 -25.76 2.16
C PHE A 47 -3.32 -24.42 1.83
N MET A 48 -2.09 -24.17 2.29
CA MET A 48 -1.34 -22.95 1.97
C MET A 48 -1.17 -22.75 0.46
N THR A 49 -0.97 -23.83 -0.30
CA THR A 49 -0.81 -23.79 -1.75
C THR A 49 -2.11 -23.36 -2.44
N TYR A 50 -3.26 -23.91 -2.03
CA TYR A 50 -4.56 -23.47 -2.54
C TYR A 50 -4.85 -22.02 -2.17
N ALA A 51 -4.56 -21.62 -0.93
CA ALA A 51 -4.70 -20.23 -0.50
C ALA A 51 -3.81 -19.29 -1.33
N ALA A 52 -2.58 -19.70 -1.67
CA ALA A 52 -1.68 -18.96 -2.55
C ALA A 52 -2.25 -18.78 -3.96
N PHE A 53 -2.76 -19.84 -4.59
CA PHE A 53 -3.37 -19.73 -5.92
C PHE A 53 -4.60 -18.82 -5.93
N ILE A 54 -5.46 -18.89 -4.91
CA ILE A 54 -6.62 -18.00 -4.77
C ILE A 54 -6.16 -16.54 -4.60
N THR A 55 -5.13 -16.31 -3.79
CA THR A 55 -4.57 -14.97 -3.55
C THR A 55 -3.93 -14.38 -4.81
N ILE A 56 -3.27 -15.21 -5.63
CA ILE A 56 -2.78 -14.83 -6.95
C ILE A 56 -3.95 -14.45 -7.86
N GLY A 57 -5.04 -15.22 -7.85
CA GLY A 57 -6.27 -14.88 -8.57
C GLY A 57 -6.83 -13.51 -8.17
N ALA A 58 -6.76 -13.16 -6.89
CA ALA A 58 -7.18 -11.83 -6.43
C ALA A 58 -6.33 -10.69 -7.02
N GLN A 59 -5.05 -10.92 -7.34
CA GLN A 59 -4.20 -9.90 -7.98
C GLN A 59 -4.68 -9.55 -9.40
N ILE A 60 -5.38 -10.45 -10.08
CA ILE A 60 -5.97 -10.16 -11.39
C ILE A 60 -6.98 -9.02 -11.29
N ILE A 61 -7.73 -8.92 -10.18
CA ILE A 61 -8.67 -7.81 -9.93
C ILE A 61 -7.90 -6.48 -9.86
N PHE A 62 -6.74 -6.45 -9.21
CA PHE A 62 -5.89 -5.26 -9.16
C PHE A 62 -5.36 -4.89 -10.55
N VAL A 63 -4.86 -5.87 -11.30
CA VAL A 63 -4.36 -5.65 -12.66
C VAL A 63 -5.45 -5.08 -13.57
N ILE A 64 -6.66 -5.66 -13.54
CA ILE A 64 -7.81 -5.16 -14.30
C ILE A 64 -8.15 -3.72 -13.87
N ASN A 65 -8.21 -3.44 -12.57
CA ASN A 65 -8.51 -2.11 -12.07
C ASN A 65 -7.43 -1.08 -12.49
N LEU A 66 -6.15 -1.46 -12.46
CA LEU A 66 -5.05 -0.59 -12.86
C LEU A 66 -5.17 -0.18 -14.32
N PHE A 67 -5.32 -1.16 -15.22
CA PHE A 67 -5.46 -0.88 -16.65
C PHE A 67 -6.76 -0.15 -16.97
N TRP A 68 -7.87 -0.51 -16.32
CA TRP A 68 -9.14 0.18 -16.51
C TRP A 68 -9.06 1.64 -16.08
N SER A 69 -8.48 1.93 -14.92
CA SER A 69 -8.31 3.30 -14.43
C SER A 69 -7.35 4.11 -15.29
N MET A 70 -6.32 3.49 -15.86
CA MET A 70 -5.39 4.18 -16.75
C MET A 70 -6.05 4.64 -18.07
N PHE A 71 -6.94 3.82 -18.65
CA PHE A 71 -7.57 4.14 -19.94
C PHE A 71 -8.93 4.84 -19.82
N LYS A 72 -9.68 4.58 -18.74
CA LYS A 72 -11.08 5.02 -18.57
C LYS A 72 -11.34 5.70 -17.21
N GLY A 73 -10.31 5.89 -16.39
CA GLY A 73 -10.43 6.60 -15.12
C GLY A 73 -10.73 8.09 -15.31
N THR A 74 -11.37 8.69 -14.31
CA THR A 74 -11.55 10.13 -14.22
C THR A 74 -10.20 10.82 -14.04
N LYS A 75 -10.00 11.98 -14.66
CA LYS A 75 -8.81 12.80 -14.41
C LYS A 75 -8.76 13.18 -12.93
N ALA A 76 -7.62 12.94 -12.29
CA ALA A 76 -7.37 13.39 -10.93
C ALA A 76 -7.18 14.91 -10.91
N THR A 77 -7.60 15.54 -9.81
CA THR A 77 -7.18 16.90 -9.47
C THR A 77 -5.73 16.88 -8.96
N ASP A 78 -5.09 18.05 -8.87
CA ASP A 78 -3.70 18.17 -8.40
C ASP A 78 -3.52 17.69 -6.96
N ASN A 79 -4.53 17.91 -6.12
CA ASN A 79 -4.59 17.40 -4.76
C ASN A 79 -5.97 16.76 -4.50
N PRO A 80 -6.16 15.46 -4.81
CA PRO A 80 -7.44 14.78 -4.61
C PRO A 80 -7.66 14.32 -3.16
N TRP A 81 -6.63 14.39 -2.31
CA TRP A 81 -6.65 13.89 -0.93
C TRP A 81 -6.52 14.99 0.12
N ASP A 82 -6.49 16.25 -0.30
CA ASP A 82 -6.30 17.40 0.58
C ASP A 82 -5.07 17.25 1.49
N ALA A 83 -4.00 16.67 0.94
CA ALA A 83 -2.75 16.45 1.64
C ALA A 83 -1.88 17.71 1.65
N THR A 84 -1.02 17.86 2.65
CA THR A 84 -0.30 19.11 2.95
C THR A 84 1.09 19.22 2.35
N THR A 85 1.66 18.09 1.91
CA THR A 85 3.05 17.98 1.46
C THR A 85 3.29 18.52 0.05
N LEU A 86 4.54 18.83 -0.27
CA LEU A 86 4.93 19.50 -1.54
C LEU A 86 4.53 18.72 -2.81
N GLU A 87 4.45 17.40 -2.78
CA GLU A 87 4.03 16.62 -3.96
C GLU A 87 2.59 16.91 -4.38
N TRP A 88 1.78 17.52 -3.52
CA TRP A 88 0.40 17.91 -3.80
C TRP A 88 0.26 19.39 -4.21
N THR A 89 1.38 20.11 -4.38
CA THR A 89 1.38 21.46 -4.96
C THR A 89 1.62 21.45 -6.47
N THR A 90 2.04 20.32 -7.05
CA THR A 90 2.31 20.20 -8.49
C THR A 90 1.05 19.83 -9.27
N ALA A 91 1.05 20.18 -10.56
CA ALA A 91 0.07 19.69 -11.52
C ALA A 91 0.05 18.16 -11.61
N THR A 92 -1.08 17.57 -11.97
CA THR A 92 -1.23 16.14 -12.26
C THR A 92 -1.46 15.88 -13.76
N PRO A 93 -0.51 15.25 -14.50
CA PRO A 93 0.80 14.75 -14.05
C PRO A 93 1.84 15.88 -13.85
N PRO A 94 2.86 15.67 -13.00
CA PRO A 94 3.89 16.68 -12.75
C PRO A 94 4.69 17.04 -14.02
N PRO A 95 5.13 18.30 -14.15
CA PRO A 95 6.08 18.69 -15.19
C PRO A 95 7.44 18.02 -14.97
N HIS A 96 8.29 18.00 -16.00
CA HIS A 96 9.59 17.30 -15.95
C HIS A 96 10.53 17.82 -14.84
N ASP A 97 10.41 19.10 -14.49
CA ASP A 97 11.16 19.74 -13.41
C ASP A 97 10.40 19.74 -12.06
N ASN A 98 9.32 18.96 -11.96
CA ASN A 98 8.40 18.81 -10.84
C ASN A 98 7.59 20.06 -10.46
N PHE A 99 8.17 21.26 -10.55
CA PHE A 99 7.55 22.50 -10.06
C PHE A 99 7.51 23.63 -11.10
N ASN A 100 7.68 23.33 -12.39
CA ASN A 100 7.54 24.29 -13.50
C ASN A 100 8.41 25.55 -13.32
N GLY A 101 9.67 25.36 -12.94
CA GLY A 101 10.66 26.41 -12.73
C GLY A 101 10.52 27.19 -11.41
N GLN A 102 9.54 26.85 -10.57
CA GLN A 102 9.36 27.47 -9.26
C GLN A 102 9.99 26.60 -8.17
N THR A 103 10.82 27.18 -7.31
CA THR A 103 11.29 26.46 -6.11
C THR A 103 10.31 26.74 -4.98
N PRO A 104 9.55 25.74 -4.49
CA PRO A 104 8.61 25.95 -3.41
C PRO A 104 9.35 26.32 -2.12
N VAL A 105 8.83 27.32 -1.41
CA VAL A 105 9.32 27.73 -0.09
C VAL A 105 8.43 27.08 0.96
N VAL A 106 9.04 26.41 1.92
CA VAL A 106 8.32 25.74 3.01
C VAL A 106 8.18 26.70 4.19
N HIS A 107 6.94 26.95 4.58
CA HIS A 107 6.55 27.75 5.73
C HIS A 107 5.94 26.91 6.85
N ASN A 108 5.26 25.83 6.49
CA ASN A 108 4.43 25.02 7.39
C ASN A 108 4.91 23.56 7.43
N GLY A 109 4.50 22.82 8.46
CA GLY A 109 4.81 21.40 8.63
C GLY A 109 4.02 20.47 7.68
N PRO A 110 4.51 19.25 7.42
CA PRO A 110 3.84 18.26 6.56
C PRO A 110 2.60 17.59 7.19
N TYR A 111 2.14 18.05 8.35
CA TYR A 111 1.00 17.48 9.10
C TYR A 111 0.03 18.55 9.63
N GLU A 112 0.02 19.74 9.03
CA GLU A 112 -0.84 20.84 9.45
C GLU A 112 -2.29 20.65 8.99
N TYR A 113 -2.98 19.76 9.68
CA TYR A 113 -4.42 19.52 9.55
C TYR A 113 -5.16 20.13 10.73
N GLY A 114 -6.33 20.72 10.49
CA GLY A 114 -7.21 21.27 11.52
C GLY A 114 -6.61 22.45 12.29
N VAL A 115 -5.72 23.24 11.67
CA VAL A 115 -5.06 24.37 12.33
C VAL A 115 -6.11 25.44 12.70
N PRO A 116 -6.24 25.80 14.00
CA PRO A 116 -7.22 26.80 14.42
C PRO A 116 -6.98 28.15 13.72
N GLY A 117 -8.01 28.66 13.05
CA GLY A 117 -7.93 29.93 12.31
C GLY A 117 -7.49 29.80 10.85
N ALA A 118 -7.19 28.59 10.37
CA ALA A 118 -7.00 28.34 8.94
C ALA A 118 -8.34 28.42 8.18
N SER A 119 -8.30 28.86 6.92
CA SER A 119 -9.48 28.90 6.05
C SER A 119 -9.90 27.54 5.50
N ARG A 120 -9.01 26.55 5.59
CA ARG A 120 -9.18 25.17 5.12
C ARG A 120 -8.87 24.20 6.25
N ASP A 121 -9.37 22.97 6.13
CA ASP A 121 -9.09 21.87 7.07
C ASP A 121 -7.62 21.41 7.02
N PHE A 122 -6.84 21.89 6.04
CA PHE A 122 -5.42 21.62 5.89
C PHE A 122 -4.69 22.88 5.42
N VAL A 123 -3.43 23.01 5.83
CA VAL A 123 -2.53 24.10 5.44
C VAL A 123 -1.37 23.51 4.66
N MET A 124 -1.16 23.97 3.43
CA MET A 124 -0.06 23.49 2.61
C MET A 124 1.28 23.96 3.16
N GLN A 125 2.34 23.18 2.92
CA GLN A 125 3.70 23.60 3.24
C GLN A 125 4.09 24.93 2.60
N THR A 126 3.49 25.27 1.45
CA THR A 126 3.72 26.53 0.71
C THR A 126 2.77 27.67 1.07
N ASP A 127 1.74 27.42 1.89
CA ASP A 127 0.81 28.47 2.31
C ASP A 127 1.52 29.49 3.23
N PRO A 128 1.06 30.75 3.30
CA PRO A 128 1.61 31.70 4.27
C PRO A 128 1.54 31.16 5.69
N SER A 129 2.62 31.31 6.46
CA SER A 129 2.66 30.87 7.86
C SER A 129 1.58 31.55 8.66
N LEU A 130 0.75 30.79 9.38
CA LEU A 130 -0.35 31.32 10.18
C LEU A 130 0.11 32.00 11.49
N GLY A 131 1.42 32.20 11.69
CA GLY A 131 1.99 32.87 12.85
C GLY A 131 1.96 32.06 14.15
N THR A 132 1.38 30.84 14.12
CA THR A 132 1.50 29.85 15.18
C THR A 132 2.84 29.14 15.03
N ALA A 133 3.90 29.77 15.54
CA ALA A 133 5.20 29.14 15.69
C ALA A 133 5.04 27.87 16.54
N HIS A 134 5.36 26.72 15.96
CA HIS A 134 5.74 25.52 16.71
C HIS A 134 7.24 25.54 16.99
#